data_AF-A0AAV3RCT1-F1
#
_entry.id   AF-A0AAV3RCT1-F1
#
_cell.length_a   1.000
_cell.length_b   1.000
_cell.length_c   1.000
_cell.angle_alpha   90.00
_cell.angle_beta   90.00
_cell.angle_gamma   90.00
#
_symmetry.space_group_name_H-M   'P 1'
#
loop_
_entity.id
_entity.type
_entity.pdbx_description
1 polymer ?
#
loop_
_entity_poly.entity_id
_entity_poly.type
_entity_poly.pdbx_seq_one_letter_code
_entity_poly.pdbx_strand_id
1 'polypeptide(L)'
;MQKEITALEDNGTWSMVRLPAGKSRWVPNGCIKLNTTQMGVSRDIKLVLTFLAVAAAKNWKLHQMDVHNAFLHGDLSEEVYMKLPPGFSKNHAGLICKFHKSLYGLIQAPRCWFSKLIAVLQQYGFLQSYSDYSLFTLYKGSIRLHVLIYVDDLIISRNDSAVVSSFK
;
A
#
# COMPACT_ATOMS: atom_id res chain seq x y z
N MET A 1 -17.92 -7.33 10.75
CA MET A 1 -18.46 -5.98 10.97
C MET A 1 -18.11 -5.40 12.35
N GLN A 2 -18.68 -5.84 13.48
CA GLN A 2 -18.38 -5.19 14.79
C GLN A 2 -16.90 -5.31 15.20
N LYS A 3 -16.28 -6.48 15.01
CA LYS A 3 -14.85 -6.70 15.29
C LYS A 3 -13.93 -5.83 14.42
N GLU A 4 -14.29 -5.60 13.16
CA GLU A 4 -13.51 -4.76 12.24
C GLU A 4 -13.64 -3.28 12.61
N ILE A 5 -14.84 -2.85 12.98
CA ILE A 5 -15.08 -1.50 13.51
C ILE A 5 -14.22 -1.24 14.75
N THR A 6 -14.24 -2.16 15.72
CA THR A 6 -13.42 -2.04 16.94
C THR A 6 -11.93 -2.01 16.60
N ALA A 7 -11.46 -2.86 15.68
CA ALA A 7 -10.07 -2.82 15.22
C ALA A 7 -9.69 -1.48 14.54
N LEU A 8 -10.63 -0.83 13.83
CA LEU A 8 -10.39 0.49 13.23
C LEU A 8 -10.32 1.60 14.29
N GLU A 9 -11.16 1.52 15.32
CA GLU A 9 -11.18 2.43 16.47
C GLU A 9 -9.92 2.28 17.33
N ASP A 10 -9.53 1.06 17.69
CA ASP A 10 -8.33 0.76 18.47
C ASP A 10 -7.05 1.22 17.76
N ASN A 11 -7.03 1.14 16.43
CA ASN A 11 -5.91 1.60 15.62
C ASN A 11 -5.89 3.13 15.38
N GLY A 12 -6.87 3.88 15.92
CA GLY A 12 -6.99 5.32 15.69
C GLY A 12 -7.15 5.68 14.22
N THR A 13 -7.78 4.80 13.43
CA THR A 13 -7.84 4.91 11.95
C THR A 13 -8.66 6.11 11.51
N TRP A 14 -9.64 6.50 12.32
CA TRP A 14 -10.56 7.59 12.04
C TRP A 14 -11.05 8.28 13.32
N SER A 15 -11.65 9.47 13.18
CA SER A 15 -12.41 10.11 14.23
C SER A 15 -13.73 10.67 13.70
N MET A 16 -14.73 10.75 14.58
CA MET A 16 -16.00 11.38 14.24
C MET A 16 -15.89 12.90 14.41
N VAL A 17 -16.21 13.64 13.36
CA VAL A 17 -16.17 15.11 13.36
C VAL A 17 -17.46 15.66 12.75
N ARG A 18 -17.79 16.92 13.05
CA ARG A 18 -18.83 17.63 12.30
C ARG A 18 -18.32 18.00 10.91
N LEU A 19 -19.23 18.06 9.94
CA LEU A 19 -18.90 18.49 8.58
C LEU A 19 -18.29 19.91 8.61
N PRO A 20 -17.04 20.11 8.15
CA PRO A 20 -16.43 21.43 8.11
C PRO A 20 -17.18 22.36 7.15
N ALA A 21 -17.29 23.64 7.51
CA ALA A 21 -17.89 24.66 6.65
C ALA A 21 -17.16 24.72 5.29
N GLY A 22 -17.94 24.72 4.19
CA GLY A 22 -17.40 24.82 2.82
C GLY A 22 -17.04 23.49 2.14
N LYS A 23 -17.14 22.34 2.81
CA LYS A 23 -16.95 21.02 2.16
C LYS A 23 -18.29 20.34 1.89
N SER A 24 -18.74 20.37 0.63
CA SER A 24 -20.06 19.83 0.21
C SER A 24 -20.00 18.79 -0.92
N ARG A 25 -18.84 18.61 -1.56
CA ARG A 25 -18.70 17.76 -2.75
C ARG A 25 -18.32 16.32 -2.38
N TRP A 26 -19.31 15.44 -2.40
CA TRP A 26 -19.15 14.00 -2.21
C TRP A 26 -18.86 13.31 -3.55
N VAL A 27 -17.96 12.32 -3.57
CA VAL A 27 -17.85 11.33 -4.64
C VAL A 27 -18.92 10.24 -4.46
N PRO A 28 -19.27 9.48 -5.52
CA PRO A 28 -20.34 8.47 -5.49
C PRO A 28 -20.22 7.45 -4.34
N ASN A 29 -18.99 7.18 -3.87
CA ASN A 29 -18.73 6.24 -2.78
C ASN A 29 -18.86 6.85 -1.38
N GLY A 30 -19.37 8.09 -1.26
CA GLY A 30 -19.58 8.75 0.03
C GLY A 30 -18.33 9.36 0.66
N CYS A 31 -17.23 9.54 -0.11
CA CYS A 31 -16.03 10.25 0.33
C CYS A 31 -15.98 11.69 -0.20
N ILE A 32 -15.20 12.60 0.40
CA ILE A 32 -14.92 13.92 -0.18
C ILE A 32 -13.61 13.85 -0.99
N LYS A 33 -13.63 14.22 -2.28
CA LYS A 33 -12.42 14.32 -3.11
C LYS A 33 -11.71 15.64 -2.81
N LEU A 34 -10.42 15.58 -2.48
CA LEU A 34 -9.50 16.70 -2.70
C LEU A 34 -8.62 16.34 -3.90
N ASN A 35 -8.12 17.35 -4.61
CA ASN A 35 -7.49 17.21 -5.92
C ASN A 35 -6.25 16.30 -5.84
N THR A 36 -6.33 15.08 -6.38
CA THR A 36 -5.20 14.15 -6.40
C THR A 36 -4.71 13.91 -7.82
N THR A 37 -3.44 14.22 -8.07
CA THR A 37 -2.70 13.76 -9.24
C THR A 37 -2.50 12.24 -9.12
N GLN A 38 -3.00 11.47 -10.08
CA GLN A 38 -2.88 10.00 -10.07
C GLN A 38 -1.42 9.61 -10.38
N MET A 39 -0.72 9.00 -9.43
CA MET A 39 0.37 8.07 -9.75
C MET A 39 -0.21 6.67 -9.75
N GLY A 40 -0.15 6.02 -10.92
CA GLY A 40 -0.65 4.65 -11.11
C GLY A 40 0.25 3.65 -10.39
N VAL A 41 -0.30 2.94 -9.41
CA VAL A 41 0.29 1.68 -8.95
C VAL A 41 0.10 0.68 -10.09
N SER A 42 1.18 0.18 -10.67
CA SER A 42 1.11 -0.79 -11.77
C SER A 42 0.39 -2.05 -11.30
N ARG A 43 -0.71 -2.39 -11.97
CA ARG A 43 -1.47 -3.64 -11.76
C ARG A 43 -1.26 -4.61 -12.91
N ASP A 44 -0.21 -4.39 -13.72
CA ASP A 44 0.02 -5.21 -14.90
C ASP A 44 0.63 -6.56 -14.49
N ILE A 45 -0.17 -7.61 -14.62
CA ILE A 45 0.25 -8.99 -14.37
C ILE A 45 1.41 -9.43 -15.29
N LYS A 46 1.61 -8.78 -16.46
CA LYS A 46 2.69 -9.11 -17.38
C LYS A 46 4.07 -8.97 -16.73
N LEU A 47 4.25 -7.99 -15.85
CA LEU A 47 5.50 -7.78 -15.15
C LEU A 47 5.81 -8.93 -14.19
N VAL A 48 4.78 -9.39 -13.46
CA VAL A 48 4.88 -10.56 -12.58
C VAL A 48 5.26 -11.80 -13.38
N LEU A 49 4.56 -12.06 -14.49
CA LEU A 49 4.86 -13.21 -15.36
C LEU A 49 6.27 -13.14 -15.94
N THR A 50 6.70 -11.95 -16.39
CA THR A 50 8.05 -11.74 -16.93
C THR A 50 9.11 -11.97 -15.86
N PHE A 51 8.90 -11.45 -14.65
CA PHE A 51 9.81 -11.63 -13.53
C PHE A 51 9.93 -13.10 -13.13
N LEU A 52 8.81 -13.82 -13.03
CA LEU A 52 8.79 -15.25 -12.74
C LEU A 52 9.49 -16.06 -13.84
N ALA A 53 9.27 -15.72 -15.11
CA ALA A 53 9.93 -16.37 -16.25
C ALA A 53 11.46 -16.18 -16.20
N VAL A 54 11.93 -14.96 -15.89
CA VAL A 54 13.36 -14.68 -15.71
C VAL A 54 13.94 -15.43 -14.53
N ALA A 55 13.24 -15.43 -13.39
CA ALA A 55 13.68 -16.15 -12.20
C ALA A 55 13.79 -17.65 -12.47
N ALA A 56 12.81 -18.26 -13.15
CA ALA A 56 12.84 -19.66 -13.55
C ALA A 56 14.01 -19.95 -14.51
N ALA A 57 14.17 -19.14 -15.56
CA ALA A 57 15.23 -19.31 -16.55
C ALA A 57 16.64 -19.18 -15.95
N LYS A 58 16.80 -18.37 -14.89
CA LYS A 58 18.06 -18.16 -14.19
C LYS A 58 18.21 -18.99 -12.91
N ASN A 59 17.27 -19.90 -12.64
CA ASN A 59 17.22 -20.73 -11.45
C ASN A 59 17.36 -19.92 -10.14
N TRP A 60 16.68 -18.79 -10.07
CA TRP A 60 16.64 -17.94 -8.88
C TRP A 60 15.61 -18.46 -7.88
N LYS A 61 15.96 -18.39 -6.59
CA LYS A 61 15.01 -18.70 -5.51
C LYS A 61 13.97 -17.60 -5.42
N LEU A 62 12.71 -18.00 -5.26
CA LEU A 62 11.56 -17.11 -5.12
C LEU A 62 10.92 -17.26 -3.74
N HIS A 63 10.53 -16.13 -3.16
CA HIS A 63 9.78 -16.05 -1.92
C HIS A 63 8.66 -15.02 -2.10
N GLN A 64 7.44 -15.39 -1.78
CA GLN A 64 6.31 -14.45 -1.72
C GLN A 64 6.08 -14.02 -0.27
N MET A 65 5.83 -12.74 -0.08
CA MET A 65 5.46 -12.15 1.20
C MET A 65 4.20 -11.31 1.01
N ASP A 66 3.17 -11.59 1.81
CA ASP A 66 1.94 -10.79 1.90
C ASP A 66 2.03 -9.83 3.08
N VAL A 67 1.72 -8.55 2.86
CA VAL A 67 1.73 -7.55 3.93
C VAL A 67 0.34 -7.41 4.53
N HIS A 68 0.17 -7.97 5.72
CA HIS A 68 -1.07 -7.84 6.45
C HIS A 68 -1.43 -6.37 6.71
N ASN A 69 -2.63 -5.97 6.34
CA ASN A 69 -3.13 -4.59 6.46
C ASN A 69 -2.25 -3.52 5.77
N ALA A 70 -1.60 -3.85 4.65
CA ALA A 70 -0.75 -2.97 3.86
C ALA A 70 -1.22 -1.50 3.79
N PHE A 71 -2.49 -1.27 3.46
CA PHE A 71 -3.02 0.09 3.32
C PHE A 71 -3.08 0.88 4.63
N LEU A 72 -3.22 0.24 5.80
CA LEU A 72 -3.20 0.96 7.09
C LEU A 72 -1.82 1.55 7.42
N HIS A 73 -0.76 1.04 6.78
CA HIS A 73 0.61 1.54 6.94
C HIS A 73 0.92 2.75 6.06
N GLY A 74 0.05 3.08 5.10
CA GLY A 74 0.20 4.26 4.26
C GLY A 74 -0.09 5.55 5.02
N ASP A 75 0.80 6.53 4.86
CA ASP A 75 0.60 7.86 5.44
C ASP A 75 -0.44 8.62 4.61
N LEU A 76 -1.56 8.99 5.23
CA LEU A 76 -2.61 9.75 4.59
C LEU A 76 -2.38 11.26 4.82
N SER A 77 -1.75 11.93 3.87
CA SER A 77 -1.52 13.38 3.93
C SER A 77 -2.76 14.22 3.58
N GLU A 78 -3.70 13.64 2.84
CA GLU A 78 -4.91 14.32 2.39
C GLU A 78 -6.03 14.20 3.42
N GLU A 79 -6.75 15.30 3.66
CA GLU A 79 -7.95 15.24 4.50
C GLU A 79 -9.08 14.52 3.78
N VAL A 80 -9.38 13.30 4.25
CA VAL A 80 -10.42 12.46 3.66
C VAL A 80 -11.53 12.27 4.66
N TYR A 81 -12.74 12.49 4.17
CA TYR A 81 -13.96 12.32 4.94
C TYR A 81 -14.86 11.29 4.28
N MET A 82 -15.61 10.54 5.08
CA MET A 82 -16.66 9.63 4.62
C MET A 82 -17.93 9.80 5.44
N LYS A 83 -19.08 9.57 4.82
CA LYS A 83 -20.34 9.42 5.56
C LYS A 83 -20.24 8.24 6.54
N LEU A 84 -20.90 8.38 7.69
CA LEU A 84 -20.98 7.29 8.65
C LEU A 84 -21.58 6.03 8.00
N PRO A 85 -20.99 4.84 8.21
CA PRO A 85 -21.55 3.59 7.70
C PRO A 85 -22.97 3.33 8.24
N PRO A 86 -23.79 2.56 7.50
CA PRO A 86 -25.09 2.10 7.99
C PRO A 86 -24.90 1.34 9.31
N GLY A 87 -25.48 1.83 10.41
CA GLY A 87 -25.33 1.26 11.75
C GLY A 87 -24.87 2.26 12.82
N PHE A 88 -24.17 3.33 12.43
CA PHE A 88 -23.74 4.40 13.34
C PHE A 88 -24.71 5.59 13.42
N SER A 89 -25.65 5.68 12.49
CA SER A 89 -26.44 6.89 12.26
C SER A 89 -27.50 7.20 13.32
N LYS A 90 -27.88 6.26 14.19
CA LYS A 90 -29.01 6.45 15.13
C LYS A 90 -28.73 7.48 16.24
N ASN A 91 -27.49 7.58 16.73
CA ASN A 91 -27.10 8.52 17.80
C ASN A 91 -26.10 9.62 17.36
N HIS A 92 -25.71 9.64 16.08
CA HIS A 92 -24.61 10.47 15.57
C HIS A 92 -25.04 11.34 14.37
N ALA A 93 -26.26 11.88 14.42
CA ALA A 93 -26.80 12.73 13.35
C ALA A 93 -25.89 13.94 13.06
N GLY A 94 -25.53 14.13 11.79
CA GLY A 94 -24.67 15.24 11.34
C GLY A 94 -23.17 15.05 11.54
N LEU A 95 -22.73 13.91 12.10
CA LEU A 95 -21.33 13.54 12.17
C LEU A 95 -20.87 12.80 10.91
N ILE A 96 -19.58 12.93 10.62
CA ILE A 96 -18.89 12.27 9.52
C ILE A 96 -17.58 11.67 10.05
N CYS A 97 -17.02 10.73 9.31
CA CYS A 97 -15.74 10.14 9.67
C CYS A 97 -14.61 10.90 8.98
N LYS A 98 -13.62 11.37 9.74
CA LYS A 98 -12.34 11.87 9.22
C LYS A 98 -11.31 10.76 9.36
N PHE A 99 -10.66 10.37 8.26
CA PHE A 99 -9.61 9.36 8.27
C PHE A 99 -8.25 9.97 8.61
N HIS A 100 -7.48 9.26 9.44
CA HIS A 100 -6.09 9.59 9.79
C HIS A 100 -5.10 8.65 9.10
N LYS A 101 -5.55 7.47 8.68
CA LYS A 101 -4.75 6.47 7.96
C LYS A 101 -5.45 6.07 6.67
N SER A 102 -4.69 5.63 5.66
CA SER A 102 -5.31 5.04 4.48
C SER A 102 -6.00 3.73 4.83
N LEU A 103 -7.18 3.48 4.24
CA LEU A 103 -7.98 2.28 4.48
C LEU A 103 -8.40 1.67 3.15
N TYR A 104 -8.65 0.36 3.13
CA TYR A 104 -9.25 -0.32 2.00
C TYR A 104 -10.54 0.41 1.56
N GLY A 105 -10.72 0.57 0.24
CA GLY A 105 -11.84 1.32 -0.34
C GLY A 105 -11.57 2.82 -0.55
N LEU A 106 -10.50 3.38 0.03
CA LEU A 106 -10.02 4.71 -0.36
C LEU A 106 -9.24 4.61 -1.68
N ILE A 107 -9.57 5.49 -2.64
CA ILE A 107 -8.94 5.49 -3.98
C ILE A 107 -7.42 5.73 -3.88
N GLN A 108 -6.99 6.52 -2.90
CA GLN A 108 -5.59 6.87 -2.67
C GLN A 108 -4.82 5.88 -1.78
N ALA A 109 -5.49 4.91 -1.14
CA ALA A 109 -4.84 3.97 -0.23
C ALA A 109 -3.69 3.18 -0.86
N PRO A 110 -3.84 2.62 -2.08
CA PRO A 110 -2.73 1.93 -2.74
C PRO A 110 -1.51 2.82 -2.97
N ARG A 111 -1.71 4.10 -3.28
CA ARG A 111 -0.62 5.06 -3.49
C ARG A 111 0.10 5.37 -2.17
N CYS A 112 -0.65 5.65 -1.11
CA CYS A 112 -0.09 5.94 0.22
C CYS A 112 0.76 4.77 0.73
N TRP A 113 0.25 3.55 0.57
CA TRP A 113 1.00 2.34 0.88
C TRP A 113 2.27 2.21 0.03
N PHE A 114 2.14 2.31 -1.29
CA PHE A 114 3.28 2.16 -2.20
C PHE A 114 4.37 3.19 -1.90
N SER A 115 4.03 4.46 -1.69
CA SER A 115 5.00 5.50 -1.32
C SER A 115 5.72 5.20 -0.02
N LYS A 116 5.02 4.68 1.01
CA LYS A 116 5.64 4.26 2.27
C LYS A 116 6.61 3.11 2.05
N LEU A 117 6.19 2.10 1.30
CA LEU A 117 7.00 0.92 1.02
C LEU A 117 8.27 1.28 0.25
N ILE A 118 8.18 2.16 -0.75
CA ILE A 118 9.35 2.66 -1.49
C ILE A 118 10.35 3.32 -0.54
N ALA A 119 9.88 4.23 0.33
CA ALA A 119 10.75 4.93 1.26
C ALA A 119 11.51 3.96 2.18
N VAL A 120 10.82 2.91 2.65
CA VAL A 120 11.43 1.86 3.47
C VAL A 120 12.45 1.05 2.68
N LEU A 121 12.11 0.59 1.47
CA LEU A 121 13.05 -0.18 0.62
C LEU A 121 14.31 0.63 0.28
N GLN A 122 14.16 1.92 -0.02
CA GLN A 122 15.29 2.81 -0.27
C GLN A 122 16.18 2.97 0.97
N GLN A 123 15.60 3.07 2.18
CA GLN A 123 16.37 3.08 3.43
C GLN A 123 17.16 1.79 3.65
N TYR A 124 16.64 0.64 3.22
CA TYR A 124 17.36 -0.63 3.23
C TYR A 124 18.41 -0.78 2.10
N GLY A 125 18.57 0.24 1.25
CA GLY A 125 19.57 0.28 0.18
C GLY A 125 19.12 -0.33 -1.14
N PHE A 126 17.81 -0.60 -1.32
CA PHE A 126 17.30 -1.04 -2.61
C PHE A 126 17.27 0.12 -3.61
N LEU A 127 17.66 -0.19 -4.84
CA LEU A 127 17.58 0.71 -5.97
C LEU A 127 16.31 0.40 -6.77
N GLN A 128 15.50 1.43 -7.01
CA GLN A 128 14.32 1.33 -7.87
C GLN A 128 14.76 1.24 -9.33
N SER A 129 14.13 0.36 -10.11
CA SER A 129 14.36 0.24 -11.53
C SER A 129 13.77 1.44 -12.29
N TYR A 130 14.50 1.96 -13.27
CA TYR A 130 14.01 2.99 -14.19
C TYR A 130 13.04 2.44 -15.23
N SER A 131 13.17 1.15 -15.57
CA SER A 131 12.31 0.50 -16.56
C SER A 131 10.95 0.14 -15.99
N ASP A 132 10.87 -0.08 -14.67
CA ASP A 132 9.62 -0.37 -13.97
C ASP A 132 9.70 0.03 -12.50
N TYR A 133 8.82 0.93 -12.06
CA TYR A 133 8.84 1.47 -10.71
C TYR A 133 8.42 0.48 -9.62
N SER A 134 7.84 -0.68 -9.98
CA SER A 134 7.49 -1.73 -9.02
C SER A 134 8.64 -2.71 -8.75
N LEU A 135 9.75 -2.63 -9.51
CA LEU A 135 10.91 -3.50 -9.35
C LEU A 135 12.06 -2.80 -8.62
N PHE A 136 12.56 -3.45 -7.58
CA PHE A 136 13.66 -2.99 -6.74
C PHE A 136 14.78 -4.01 -6.75
N THR A 137 16.03 -3.55 -6.74
CA THR A 137 17.21 -4.41 -6.67
C THR A 137 18.19 -3.93 -5.61
N LEU A 138 18.64 -4.86 -4.77
CA LEU A 138 19.73 -4.67 -3.82
C LEU A 138 20.95 -5.43 -4.30
N TYR A 139 22.10 -4.76 -4.31
CA TYR A 139 23.39 -5.33 -4.65
C TYR A 139 24.25 -5.46 -3.40
N LYS A 140 24.72 -6.68 -3.11
CA LYS A 140 25.67 -6.96 -2.02
C LYS A 140 26.73 -7.94 -2.53
N GLY A 141 27.83 -7.40 -3.05
CA GLY A 141 28.89 -8.20 -3.69
C GLY A 141 28.34 -8.97 -4.90
N SER A 142 28.43 -10.29 -4.86
CA SER A 142 27.85 -11.18 -5.88
C SER A 142 26.34 -11.42 -5.72
N ILE A 143 25.77 -11.06 -4.56
CA ILE A 143 24.34 -11.23 -4.28
C ILE A 143 23.56 -10.07 -4.90
N ARG A 144 22.49 -10.45 -5.58
CA ARG A 144 21.43 -9.62 -6.14
C ARG A 144 20.12 -10.11 -5.55
N LEU A 145 19.48 -9.24 -4.79
CA LEU A 145 18.12 -9.45 -4.33
C LEU A 145 17.20 -8.57 -5.17
N HIS A 146 16.17 -9.15 -5.75
CA HIS A 146 15.15 -8.43 -6.47
C HIS A 146 13.84 -8.50 -5.70
N VAL A 147 13.16 -7.37 -5.58
CA VAL A 147 11.83 -7.29 -4.96
C VAL A 147 10.90 -6.68 -5.98
N LEU A 148 9.92 -7.46 -6.40
CA LEU A 148 8.83 -7.01 -7.24
C LEU A 148 7.59 -6.78 -6.38
N ILE A 149 7.00 -5.59 -6.47
CA ILE A 149 5.81 -5.22 -5.71
C ILE A 149 4.58 -5.32 -6.62
N TYR A 150 3.59 -6.10 -6.21
CA TYR A 150 2.30 -6.21 -6.90
C TYR A 150 1.17 -5.95 -5.91
N VAL A 151 0.67 -4.71 -5.90
CA VAL A 151 -0.34 -4.24 -4.93
C VAL A 151 0.17 -4.41 -3.49
N ASP A 152 -0.27 -5.47 -2.80
CA ASP A 152 0.08 -5.77 -1.41
C ASP A 152 1.06 -6.95 -1.28
N ASP A 153 1.30 -7.68 -2.39
CA ASP A 153 2.23 -8.79 -2.48
C ASP A 153 3.65 -8.32 -2.84
N LEU A 154 4.64 -8.88 -2.16
CA LEU A 154 6.04 -8.74 -2.51
C LEU A 154 6.57 -10.09 -3.01
N ILE A 155 7.03 -10.11 -4.25
CA ILE A 155 7.72 -11.27 -4.84
C ILE A 155 9.22 -10.98 -4.79
N ILE A 156 9.90 -11.71 -3.93
CA ILE A 156 11.33 -11.56 -3.68
C ILE A 156 12.05 -12.67 -4.44
N SER A 157 13.05 -12.31 -5.24
CA SER A 157 13.97 -13.28 -5.82
C SER A 157 15.41 -12.99 -5.45
N ARG A 158 16.22 -14.04 -5.39
CA ARG A 158 17.66 -13.92 -5.16
C ARG A 158 18.41 -14.71 -6.21
N ASN A 159 19.48 -14.13 -6.74
CA ASN A 159 20.41 -14.92 -7.53
C ASN A 159 21.12 -15.92 -6.58
N ASP A 160 20.87 -17.20 -6.78
CA ASP A 160 21.53 -18.24 -6.00
C ASP A 160 22.93 -18.44 -6.58
N SER A 161 23.90 -17.72 -6.01
CA SER A 161 25.31 -18.04 -6.14
C SER A 161 25.63 -18.96 -4.96
N ALA A 162 26.13 -20.17 -5.22
CA ALA A 162 26.64 -21.07 -4.18
C ALA A 162 27.68 -20.41 -3.25
N VAL A 163 28.21 -19.25 -3.65
CA VAL A 163 28.96 -18.33 -2.81
C VAL A 163 27.98 -17.32 -2.19
N VAL A 164 27.64 -17.52 -0.92
CA VAL A 164 27.70 -16.54 0.19
C VAL A 164 26.75 -16.96 1.33
N SER A 165 27.39 -17.42 2.40
CA SER A 165 26.92 -17.46 3.79
C SER A 165 26.43 -16.10 4.28
N SER A 166 25.39 -16.11 5.12
CA SER A 166 24.82 -14.97 5.88
C SER A 166 23.91 -14.00 5.10
N PHE A 167 22.62 -14.31 5.09
CA PHE A 167 21.56 -13.31 5.30
C PHE A 167 20.37 -14.09 5.88
N LYS A 168 20.23 -14.06 7.21
CA LYS A 168 19.03 -14.45 7.96
C LYS A 168 18.46 -13.18 8.57
#